data_AF-A0A7S9E1R9-F1
#
_entry.id   AF-A0A7S9E1R9-F1
#
_cell.length_a   1.000
_cell.length_b   1.000
_cell.length_c   1.000
_cell.angle_alpha   90.00
_cell.angle_beta   90.00
_cell.angle_gamma   90.00
#
_symmetry.space_group_name_H-M   'P 1'
#
loop_
_entity.id
_entity.type
_entity.pdbx_description
1 polymer ?
#
loop_
_entity_poly.entity_id
_entity_poly.type
_entity_poly.pdbx_seq_one_letter_code
_entity_poly.pdbx_strand_id
1 'polypeptide(L)'
;MSADMKQKLSELYNIASKDIIVLSNIGFIDVDNSQKHIENIVKENIVISYMANVTLEKGIDIFIKTCQMIDNSNPNKYEFRIAGPIIDSNTGKLVDAFTSEFKTRIMLGQFTVNKRRIP
;
A
#
# COMPACT_ATOMS: atom_id res chain seq x y z
N MET A 1 -7.94 12.36 -6.86
CA MET A 1 -8.46 11.98 -8.19
C MET A 1 -7.78 12.82 -9.27
N SER A 2 -7.68 12.33 -10.52
CA SER A 2 -7.01 13.04 -11.63
C SER A 2 -7.99 13.80 -12.53
N ALA A 3 -7.46 14.70 -13.38
CA ALA A 3 -8.22 15.42 -14.40
C ALA A 3 -8.91 14.48 -15.42
N ASP A 4 -8.39 13.27 -15.62
CA ASP A 4 -8.99 12.28 -16.52
C ASP A 4 -10.38 11.84 -16.02
N MET A 5 -10.60 11.79 -14.70
CA MET A 5 -11.93 11.48 -14.16
C MET A 5 -12.92 12.60 -14.39
N LYS A 6 -12.46 13.85 -14.39
CA LYS A 6 -13.30 15.01 -14.72
C LYS A 6 -13.84 14.87 -16.15
N GLN A 7 -12.97 14.52 -17.08
CA GLN A 7 -13.34 14.31 -18.47
C GLN A 7 -14.34 13.15 -18.62
N LYS A 8 -14.06 11.98 -18.01
CA LYS A 8 -14.98 10.83 -18.07
C LYS A 8 -16.38 11.13 -17.54
N LEU A 9 -16.47 11.90 -16.44
CA LEU A 9 -17.76 12.28 -15.87
C LEU A 9 -18.56 13.22 -16.78
N SER A 10 -17.88 14.16 -17.42
CA SER A 10 -18.51 15.02 -18.43
C SER A 10 -18.99 14.23 -19.65
N GLU A 11 -18.20 13.27 -20.14
CA GLU A 11 -18.54 12.48 -21.34
C GLU A 11 -19.68 11.48 -21.10
N LEU A 12 -19.64 10.75 -19.97
CA LEU A 12 -20.60 9.67 -19.71
C LEU A 12 -21.95 10.16 -19.17
N TYR A 13 -21.95 11.28 -18.45
CA TYR A 13 -23.12 11.76 -17.71
C TYR A 13 -23.55 13.18 -18.09
N ASN A 14 -22.89 13.79 -19.09
CA ASN A 14 -23.17 15.14 -19.58
C ASN A 14 -23.14 16.23 -18.49
N ILE A 15 -22.30 16.03 -17.46
CA ILE A 15 -22.10 16.99 -16.37
C ILE A 15 -21.16 18.09 -16.86
N ALA A 16 -21.56 19.35 -16.73
CA ALA A 16 -20.73 20.46 -17.19
C ALA A 16 -19.42 20.53 -16.39
N SER A 17 -18.30 20.66 -17.10
CA SER A 17 -16.95 20.65 -16.50
C SER A 17 -16.74 21.71 -15.41
N LYS A 18 -17.46 22.84 -15.47
CA LYS A 18 -17.44 23.88 -14.43
C LYS A 18 -18.02 23.43 -13.08
N ASP A 19 -18.89 22.42 -13.11
CA ASP A 19 -19.58 21.88 -11.92
C ASP A 19 -18.78 20.72 -11.28
N ILE A 20 -17.66 20.31 -11.89
CA ILE A 20 -16.79 19.23 -11.38
C ILE A 20 -15.52 19.82 -10.78
N ILE A 21 -15.36 19.64 -9.47
CA ILE A 21 -14.16 20.02 -8.73
C ILE A 21 -13.33 18.76 -8.47
N VAL A 22 -12.12 18.73 -9.02
CA VAL A 22 -11.18 17.62 -8.78
C VAL A 22 -10.39 17.93 -7.51
N LEU A 23 -10.55 17.07 -6.50
CA LEU A 23 -9.71 17.10 -5.30
C LEU A 23 -8.61 16.03 -5.45
N SER A 24 -7.35 16.48 -5.49
CA SER A 24 -6.18 15.61 -5.39
C SER A 24 -6.01 15.09 -3.96
N ASN A 25 -5.42 13.90 -3.82
CA ASN A 25 -5.45 13.03 -2.63
C ASN A 25 -5.54 13.74 -1.27
N ILE A 26 -6.69 13.59 -0.61
CA ILE A 26 -6.83 13.83 0.83
C ILE A 26 -6.21 12.61 1.52
N GLY A 27 -4.88 12.61 1.65
CA GLY A 27 -4.19 11.66 2.51
C GLY A 27 -4.36 12.12 3.94
N PHE A 28 -5.07 11.33 4.76
CA PHE A 28 -5.08 11.55 6.21
C PHE A 28 -3.74 11.10 6.77
N ILE A 29 -2.75 12.00 6.78
CA ILE A 29 -1.50 11.80 7.49
C ILE A 29 -1.71 12.38 8.89
N ASP A 30 -2.07 11.53 9.85
CA ASP A 30 -1.95 11.89 11.26
C ASP A 30 -0.45 11.85 11.58
N VAL A 31 0.23 12.99 11.46
CA VAL A 31 1.63 13.11 11.86
C VAL A 31 1.63 13.19 13.39
N ASP A 32 1.53 12.03 14.03
CA ASP A 32 1.78 11.94 15.45
C ASP A 32 3.29 12.16 15.65
N ASN A 33 3.70 13.43 15.83
CA ASN A 33 5.08 13.87 16.10
C ASN A 33 5.64 13.33 17.43
N SER A 34 4.98 12.34 18.04
CA SER A 34 5.32 11.74 19.32
C SER A 34 6.31 10.57 19.21
N GLN A 35 6.79 10.24 18.01
CA GLN A 35 7.96 9.36 17.86
C GLN A 35 9.20 10.06 18.43
N LYS A 36 9.43 9.84 19.73
CA LYS A 36 10.76 9.99 20.34
C LYS A 36 11.72 9.17 19.49
N HIS A 37 12.53 9.83 18.68
CA HIS A 37 13.69 9.23 18.04
C HIS A 37 14.60 8.71 19.17
N ILE A 38 14.42 7.45 19.54
CA ILE A 38 15.44 6.73 20.28
C ILE A 38 16.48 6.41 19.22
N GLU A 39 17.54 7.22 19.18
CA GLU A 39 18.73 6.98 18.36
C GLU A 39 19.47 5.74 18.88
N ASN A 40 18.89 4.56 18.66
CA ASN A 40 19.68 3.35 18.59
C ASN A 40 20.05 3.19 17.12
N ILE A 41 21.30 3.52 16.78
CA ILE A 41 21.90 3.25 15.46
C ILE A 41 22.03 1.72 15.32
N VAL A 42 20.90 1.05 15.16
CA VAL A 42 20.83 -0.31 14.62
C VAL A 42 20.84 -0.11 13.13
N LYS A 43 21.77 -0.77 12.41
CA LYS A 43 21.79 -0.82 10.94
C LYS A 43 20.35 -0.94 10.41
N GLU A 44 19.80 0.15 9.89
CA GLU A 44 18.43 0.15 9.41
C GLU A 44 18.38 -0.73 8.16
N ASN A 45 17.71 -1.87 8.26
CA ASN A 45 17.40 -2.67 7.09
C ASN A 45 16.45 -1.86 6.21
N ILE A 46 16.77 -1.75 4.92
CA ILE A 46 15.90 -1.06 3.97
C ILE A 46 14.64 -1.91 3.79
N VAL A 47 13.48 -1.33 4.11
CA VAL A 47 12.17 -2.01 4.01
C VAL A 47 11.46 -1.56 2.74
N ILE A 48 11.05 -2.51 1.89
CA ILE A 48 10.23 -2.28 0.71
C ILE A 48 8.84 -2.85 0.97
N SER A 49 7.80 -2.01 0.92
CA SER A 49 6.46 -2.37 1.37
C SER A 49 5.39 -2.16 0.29
N TYR A 50 4.42 -3.08 0.25
CA TYR A 50 3.17 -2.95 -0.50
C TYR A 50 2.03 -2.60 0.46
N MET A 51 1.29 -1.51 0.19
CA MET A 51 0.18 -1.06 1.03
C MET A 51 -1.06 -0.74 0.20
N ALA A 52 -1.96 -1.71 0.08
CA ALA A 52 -3.25 -1.56 -0.59
C ALA A 52 -4.15 -2.76 -0.27
N ASN A 53 -5.38 -2.79 -0.79
CA ASN A 53 -6.08 -4.07 -0.90
C ASN A 53 -5.21 -5.01 -1.74
N VAL A 54 -4.98 -6.21 -1.23
CA VAL A 54 -4.03 -7.14 -1.81
C VAL A 54 -4.79 -7.95 -2.86
N THR A 55 -4.68 -7.53 -4.12
CA THR A 55 -5.36 -8.13 -5.28
C THR A 55 -4.44 -8.08 -6.50
N LEU A 56 -4.65 -8.99 -7.46
CA LEU A 56 -3.90 -9.01 -8.73
C LEU A 56 -4.09 -7.72 -9.54
N GLU A 57 -5.30 -7.16 -9.57
CA GLU A 57 -5.58 -5.88 -10.27
C GLU A 57 -4.76 -4.71 -9.72
N LYS A 58 -4.33 -4.79 -8.46
CA LYS A 58 -3.48 -3.80 -7.81
C LYS A 58 -1.98 -4.15 -7.86
N GLY A 59 -1.63 -5.21 -8.59
CA GLY A 59 -0.25 -5.55 -8.94
C GLY A 59 0.56 -6.24 -7.84
N ILE A 60 -0.09 -7.00 -6.95
CA ILE A 60 0.64 -7.75 -5.91
C ILE A 60 1.59 -8.80 -6.49
N ASP A 61 1.22 -9.42 -7.60
CA ASP A 61 2.05 -10.35 -8.37
C ASP A 61 3.31 -9.66 -8.91
N ILE A 62 3.16 -8.45 -9.43
CA ILE A 62 4.27 -7.62 -9.91
C ILE A 62 5.18 -7.23 -8.74
N PHE A 63 4.60 -6.86 -7.60
CA PHE A 63 5.37 -6.55 -6.39
C PHE A 63 6.22 -7.74 -5.94
N ILE A 64 5.62 -8.93 -5.81
CA ILE A 64 6.32 -10.16 -5.41
C ILE A 64 7.45 -10.51 -6.38
N LYS A 65 7.17 -10.48 -7.69
CA LYS A 65 8.18 -10.72 -8.73
C LYS A 65 9.33 -9.73 -8.62
N THR A 66 9.03 -8.46 -8.33
CA THR A 66 10.05 -7.42 -8.14
C THR A 66 10.90 -7.70 -6.91
N CYS A 67 10.28 -8.12 -5.79
CA CYS A 67 11.00 -8.49 -4.57
C CYS A 67 11.97 -9.66 -4.83
N GLN A 68 11.50 -10.69 -5.54
CA GLN A 68 12.33 -11.83 -5.94
C GLN A 68 13.52 -11.38 -6.81
N MET A 69 13.31 -10.51 -7.80
CA MET A 69 14.38 -9.98 -8.65
C MET A 69 15.41 -9.16 -7.84
N ILE A 70 14.94 -8.35 -6.91
CA ILE A 70 15.80 -7.54 -6.03
C ILE A 70 16.64 -8.43 -5.13
N ASP A 71 16.03 -9.44 -4.49
CA ASP A 71 16.73 -10.34 -3.58
C ASP A 71 17.71 -11.25 -4.32
N ASN A 72 17.36 -11.76 -5.50
CA ASN A 72 18.29 -12.49 -6.36
C ASN A 72 19.54 -11.67 -6.71
N SER A 73 19.39 -10.34 -6.87
CA SER A 73 20.51 -9.44 -7.16
C SER A 73 21.26 -9.00 -5.90
N ASN A 74 20.57 -8.97 -4.75
CA ASN A 74 21.10 -8.47 -3.48
C ASN A 74 20.55 -9.32 -2.30
N PRO A 75 21.03 -10.56 -2.15
CA PRO A 75 20.42 -11.50 -1.22
C PRO A 75 20.44 -10.99 0.23
N ASN A 76 19.30 -11.07 0.91
CA ASN A 76 19.14 -10.71 2.34
C ASN A 76 19.45 -9.25 2.69
N LYS A 77 19.52 -8.35 1.70
CA LYS A 77 19.81 -6.93 1.95
C LYS A 77 18.56 -6.11 2.30
N TYR A 78 17.39 -6.59 1.89
CA TYR A 78 16.12 -5.88 2.02
C TYR A 78 15.12 -6.69 2.84
N GLU A 79 14.24 -5.99 3.56
CA GLU A 79 13.05 -6.58 4.16
C GLU A 79 11.84 -6.25 3.30
N PHE A 80 11.02 -7.25 2.98
CA PHE A 80 9.78 -7.05 2.25
C PHE A 80 8.59 -7.10 3.21
N ARG A 81 7.59 -6.24 2.98
CA ARG A 81 6.34 -6.24 3.78
C ARG A 81 5.11 -6.06 2.88
N ILE A 82 4.03 -6.72 3.26
CA ILE A 82 2.72 -6.59 2.61
C ILE A 82 1.72 -6.22 3.70
N ALA A 83 0.97 -5.14 3.45
CA ALA A 83 -0.06 -4.64 4.34
C ALA A 83 -1.37 -4.37 3.59
N GLY A 84 -2.46 -4.90 4.13
CA GLY A 84 -3.81 -4.68 3.65
C GLY A 84 -4.65 -5.95 3.57
N PRO A 85 -5.95 -5.82 3.28
CA PRO A 85 -6.87 -6.95 3.26
C PRO A 85 -6.63 -7.84 2.02
N ILE A 86 -6.63 -9.16 2.23
CA ILE A 86 -6.70 -10.18 1.18
C ILE A 86 -8.14 -10.69 1.14
N ILE A 87 -8.77 -10.66 -0.03
CA ILE A 87 -10.20 -10.97 -0.19
C ILE A 87 -10.39 -12.31 -0.91
N ASP A 88 -9.52 -12.66 -1.84
CA ASP A 88 -9.63 -13.89 -2.64
C ASP A 88 -8.57 -14.94 -2.27
N SER A 89 -8.94 -16.21 -2.39
CA SER A 89 -8.10 -17.35 -2.01
C SER A 89 -6.85 -17.49 -2.89
N ASN A 90 -6.92 -17.11 -4.16
CA ASN A 90 -5.79 -17.27 -5.08
C ASN A 90 -4.67 -16.27 -4.74
N THR A 91 -5.02 -15.02 -4.48
CA THR A 91 -4.08 -14.01 -3.98
C THR A 91 -3.51 -14.41 -2.62
N GLY A 92 -4.34 -14.99 -1.73
CA GLY A 92 -3.87 -15.55 -0.47
C GLY A 92 -2.75 -16.57 -0.65
N LYS A 93 -2.96 -17.59 -1.48
CA LYS A 93 -1.95 -18.62 -1.77
C LYS A 93 -0.64 -18.03 -2.33
N LEU A 94 -0.75 -17.01 -3.17
CA LEU A 94 0.40 -16.34 -3.78
C LEU A 94 1.21 -15.54 -2.74
N VAL A 95 0.53 -14.86 -1.82
CA VAL A 95 1.18 -14.17 -0.70
C VAL A 95 1.79 -15.17 0.30
N ASP A 96 1.08 -16.27 0.60
CA ASP A 96 1.57 -17.32 1.50
C ASP A 96 2.84 -17.99 0.94
N ALA A 97 2.88 -18.28 -0.36
CA ALA A 97 4.07 -18.81 -1.03
C ALA A 97 5.26 -17.83 -0.92
N PHE A 98 5.04 -16.55 -1.22
CA PHE A 98 6.07 -15.52 -1.10
C PHE A 98 6.61 -15.37 0.33
N THR A 99 5.74 -15.46 1.33
CA THR A 99 6.12 -15.26 2.74
C THR A 99 6.75 -16.49 3.37
N SER A 100 6.58 -17.65 2.73
CA SER A 100 7.32 -18.86 3.07
C SER A 100 8.74 -18.85 2.50
N GLU A 101 8.94 -18.22 1.34
CA GLU A 101 10.22 -18.14 0.62
C GLU A 101 11.17 -17.09 1.23
N PHE A 102 10.63 -15.96 1.67
CA PHE A 102 11.41 -14.86 2.24
C PHE A 102 11.12 -14.72 3.74
N LYS A 103 12.07 -14.19 4.53
CA LYS A 103 11.79 -13.67 5.89
C LYS A 103 10.95 -12.39 5.81
N THR A 104 9.79 -12.45 5.18
CA THR A 104 8.85 -11.36 4.97
C THR A 104 7.91 -11.31 6.16
N ARG A 105 7.82 -10.14 6.82
CA ARG A 105 6.79 -9.91 7.84
C ARG A 105 5.52 -9.42 7.15
N ILE A 106 4.42 -10.15 7.28
CA ILE A 106 3.10 -9.70 6.86
C ILE A 106 2.43 -9.00 8.04
N MET A 107 1.90 -7.79 7.82
CA MET A 107 0.90 -7.21 8.71
C MET A 107 -0.47 -7.39 8.06
N LEU A 108 -1.10 -8.54 8.34
CA LEU A 108 -2.47 -8.82 7.98
C LEU A 108 -3.39 -8.11 8.99
N GLY A 109 -4.12 -7.09 8.55
CA GLY A 109 -5.08 -6.40 9.40
C GLY A 109 -5.74 -5.21 8.71
N GLN A 110 -6.97 -4.89 9.14
CA GLN A 110 -7.58 -3.60 8.82
C GLN A 110 -6.77 -2.49 9.48
N PHE A 111 -6.47 -1.42 8.75
CA PHE A 111 -6.11 -0.16 9.37
C PHE A 111 -7.35 0.38 10.08
N THR A 112 -7.52 0.01 11.36
CA THR A 112 -8.55 0.61 12.20
C THR A 112 -8.15 2.06 12.43
N VAL A 113 -8.66 2.97 11.60
CA VAL A 113 -8.65 4.39 11.89
C VAL A 113 -9.48 4.56 13.16
N ASN A 114 -8.80 4.82 14.28
CA ASN A 114 -9.46 5.15 15.53
C ASN A 114 -10.33 6.38 15.27
N LYS A 115 -11.65 6.17 15.11
CA LYS A 115 -12.61 7.26 15.07
C LYS A 115 -12.54 7.93 16.43
N ARG A 116 -11.79 9.02 16.56
CA ARG A 116 -12.00 9.98 17.64
C ARG A 116 -13.46 10.43 17.49
N ARG A 117 -14.29 10.03 18.45
CA ARG A 117 -15.57 10.66 18.73
C ARG A 117 -15.30 12.15 18.84
N ILE A 118 -15.79 12.91 17.87
CA ILE A 118 -15.93 14.35 18.04
C ILE A 118 -17.10 14.52 19.04
N PRO A 119 -16.94 15.33 20.10
CA PRO A 119 -17.98 15.54 21.11
C PRO A 119 -19.28 16.11 20.52
#